data_AF-X1H1I3-F1
#
_entry.id   AF-X1H1I3-F1
#
_cell.length_a   1.000
_cell.length_b   1.000
_cell.length_c   1.000
_cell.angle_alpha   90.00
_cell.angle_beta   90.00
_cell.angle_gamma   90.00
#
_symmetry.space_group_name_H-M   'P 1'
#
loop_
_entity.id
_entity.type
_entity.pdbx_description
1 polymer ?
#
loop_
_entity_poly.entity_id
_entity_poly.type
_entity_poly.pdbx_seq_one_letter_code
_entity_poly.pdbx_strand_id
1 'polypeptide(L)'
;MICKKVFIIAEAGVNHNGDINLAYKLVDVAKEAGVDAIKFQTFKTEKVISKFTEMASYQKKNLSTNESQYEMVKKLELSYKEFKKLKDYCDEIKIMFLSTPDEEYSLNFLVDELNIPFIKLVLEK
;
A
#
# COMPACT_ATOMS: atom_id res chain seq x y z
N MET A 1 9.33 30.66 19.10
CA MET A 1 8.76 29.29 19.19
C MET A 1 8.90 28.63 17.82
N ILE A 2 9.67 27.56 17.71
CA ILE A 2 9.63 26.71 16.50
C ILE A 2 8.45 25.77 16.71
N CYS A 3 7.31 26.07 16.07
CA CYS A 3 6.20 25.13 16.02
C CYS A 3 6.61 24.00 15.07
N LYS A 4 6.82 22.78 15.57
CA LYS A 4 7.01 21.61 14.69
C LYS A 4 5.71 21.44 13.89
N LYS A 5 5.78 21.62 12.58
CA LYS A 5 4.66 21.38 11.66
C LYS A 5 4.17 19.94 11.85
N VAL A 6 2.86 19.75 11.94
CA VAL A 6 2.25 18.41 11.90
C VAL A 6 2.55 17.78 10.55
N PHE A 7 3.04 16.53 10.56
CA PHE A 7 3.28 15.76 9.35
C PHE A 7 2.06 14.89 9.05
N ILE A 8 1.42 15.11 7.91
CA ILE A 8 0.17 14.46 7.51
C ILE A 8 0.46 13.40 6.45
N ILE A 9 -0.02 12.18 6.71
CA ILE A 9 0.10 11.04 5.80
C ILE A 9 -1.30 10.64 5.33
N ALA A 10 -1.54 10.67 4.03
CA ALA A 10 -2.74 10.09 3.43
C ALA A 10 -2.55 8.57 3.29
N GLU A 11 -3.37 7.77 3.98
CA GLU A 11 -3.35 6.32 3.85
C GLU A 11 -4.16 5.88 2.62
N ALA A 12 -3.46 5.51 1.54
CA ALA A 12 -4.07 4.84 0.41
C ALA A 12 -4.26 3.34 0.68
N GLY A 13 -3.31 2.71 1.39
CA GLY A 13 -3.36 1.28 1.69
C GLY A 13 -3.51 0.45 0.42
N VAL A 14 -4.62 -0.31 0.34
CA VAL A 14 -5.02 -1.13 -0.82
C VAL A 14 -6.19 -0.54 -1.62
N ASN A 15 -6.57 0.72 -1.37
CA ASN A 15 -7.74 1.37 -2.01
C ASN A 15 -7.59 1.59 -3.53
N HIS A 16 -6.44 1.25 -4.10
CA HIS A 16 -6.23 1.18 -5.54
C HIS A 16 -6.85 -0.06 -6.18
N ASN A 17 -7.36 -1.03 -5.40
CA ASN A 17 -8.06 -2.22 -5.91
C ASN A 17 -7.25 -3.01 -6.97
N GLY A 18 -5.92 -3.04 -6.84
CA GLY A 18 -5.02 -3.66 -7.82
C GLY A 18 -4.84 -2.90 -9.15
N ASP A 19 -5.41 -1.70 -9.31
CA ASP A 19 -5.26 -0.88 -10.51
C ASP A 19 -4.24 0.24 -10.27
N ILE A 20 -3.09 0.17 -10.97
CA ILE A 20 -2.05 1.21 -10.95
C ILE A 20 -2.60 2.59 -11.34
N ASN A 21 -3.58 2.68 -12.26
CA ASN A 21 -4.14 3.96 -12.66
C ASN A 21 -4.98 4.59 -11.54
N LEU A 22 -5.66 3.76 -10.75
CA LEU A 22 -6.35 4.24 -9.56
C LEU A 22 -5.34 4.66 -8.48
N ALA A 23 -4.21 3.95 -8.35
CA ALA A 23 -3.13 4.38 -7.47
C ALA A 23 -2.59 5.77 -7.83
N TYR A 24 -2.37 6.06 -9.13
CA TYR A 24 -1.98 7.41 -9.58
C TYR A 24 -3.03 8.47 -9.22
N LYS A 25 -4.32 8.20 -9.42
CA LYS A 25 -5.39 9.13 -9.02
C LYS A 25 -5.41 9.39 -7.52
N LEU A 26 -5.10 8.38 -6.70
CA LEU A 26 -5.00 8.57 -5.24
C LEU A 26 -3.81 9.48 -4.88
N VAL A 27 -2.69 9.36 -5.61
CA VAL A 27 -1.53 10.24 -5.47
C VAL A 27 -1.90 11.69 -5.83
N ASP A 28 -2.63 11.90 -6.92
CA ASP A 28 -3.10 13.23 -7.33
C ASP A 28 -3.98 13.88 -6.26
N VAL A 29 -5.00 13.15 -5.78
CA VAL A 29 -5.91 13.67 -4.75
C VAL A 29 -5.16 13.96 -3.44
N ALA A 30 -4.20 13.12 -3.04
CA ALA A 30 -3.38 13.38 -1.86
C ALA A 30 -2.54 14.65 -2.04
N LYS A 31 -1.95 14.83 -3.23
CA LYS A 31 -1.17 16.03 -3.57
C LYS A 31 -2.03 17.30 -3.52
N GLU A 32 -3.21 17.27 -4.12
CA GLU A 32 -4.18 18.36 -4.11
C GLU A 32 -4.65 18.71 -2.69
N ALA A 33 -4.82 17.70 -1.83
CA ALA A 33 -5.16 17.89 -0.43
C ALA A 33 -4.04 18.54 0.41
N GLY A 34 -2.82 18.65 -0.13
CA GLY A 34 -1.70 19.32 0.53
C GLY A 34 -1.07 18.53 1.68
N VAL A 35 -1.20 17.20 1.68
CA VAL A 35 -0.54 16.33 2.67
C VAL A 35 0.96 16.22 2.40
N ASP A 36 1.72 15.78 3.41
CA ASP A 36 3.18 15.67 3.29
C ASP A 36 3.60 14.34 2.63
N ALA A 37 2.84 13.27 2.82
CA ALA A 37 3.09 11.96 2.23
C ALA A 37 1.82 11.19 1.87
N ILE A 38 1.93 10.27 0.92
CA ILE A 38 0.93 9.23 0.65
C ILE A 38 1.53 7.86 0.96
N LYS A 39 0.77 7.00 1.64
CA LYS A 39 1.22 5.68 2.08
C LYS A 39 0.40 4.54 1.51
N PHE A 40 1.08 3.55 0.95
CA PHE A 40 0.51 2.30 0.44
C PHE A 40 0.85 1.10 1.35
N GLN A 41 0.38 -0.10 0.96
CA GLN A 41 0.77 -1.37 1.56
C GLN A 41 1.41 -2.24 0.48
N THR A 42 2.57 -2.83 0.77
CA THR A 42 3.33 -3.66 -0.17
C THR A 42 3.46 -5.06 0.39
N PHE A 43 2.97 -6.04 -0.37
CA PHE A 43 2.96 -7.44 0.03
C PHE A 43 3.07 -8.37 -1.17
N LYS A 44 3.42 -9.62 -0.90
CA LYS A 44 3.24 -10.75 -1.80
C LYS A 44 2.21 -11.69 -1.23
N THR A 45 1.10 -11.86 -1.93
CA THR A 45 -0.08 -12.59 -1.43
C THR A 45 0.29 -14.00 -0.98
N GLU A 46 1.14 -14.69 -1.74
CA GLU A 46 1.65 -16.02 -1.42
C GLU A 46 2.55 -16.10 -0.17
N LYS A 47 2.98 -14.96 0.38
CA LYS A 47 3.78 -14.87 1.61
C LYS A 47 2.94 -14.47 2.82
N VAL A 48 1.84 -13.75 2.61
CA VAL A 48 0.97 -13.26 3.70
C VAL A 48 -0.28 -14.12 3.93
N ILE A 49 -0.80 -14.80 2.89
CA ILE A 49 -1.99 -15.63 2.98
C ILE A 49 -1.66 -17.08 2.60
N SER A 50 -1.90 -18.00 3.54
CA SER A 50 -1.88 -19.42 3.22
C SER A 50 -3.02 -19.75 2.27
N LYS A 51 -2.75 -20.57 1.24
CA LYS A 51 -3.75 -21.02 0.26
C LYS A 51 -4.91 -21.81 0.87
N PHE A 52 -4.79 -22.22 2.14
CA PHE A 52 -5.78 -22.99 2.87
C PHE A 52 -6.60 -22.15 3.87
N THR A 53 -6.35 -20.85 3.97
CA THR A 53 -7.07 -19.98 4.91
C THR A 53 -8.47 -19.68 4.38
N GLU A 54 -9.50 -20.08 5.12
CA GLU A 54 -10.87 -19.68 4.85
C GLU A 54 -11.08 -18.18 5.11
N MET A 55 -11.95 -17.55 4.30
CA MET A 55 -12.34 -16.15 4.51
C MET A 55 -12.90 -15.91 5.91
N ALA A 56 -12.56 -14.76 6.49
CA ALA A 56 -13.18 -14.27 7.71
C ALA A 56 -14.70 -14.06 7.52
N SER A 57 -15.48 -14.32 8.57
CA SER A 57 -16.96 -14.34 8.52
C SER A 57 -17.59 -13.04 8.00
N TYR A 58 -16.98 -11.88 8.28
CA TYR A 58 -17.45 -10.58 7.79
C TYR A 58 -17.26 -10.41 6.28
N GLN A 59 -16.18 -10.97 5.71
CA GLN A 59 -15.92 -10.89 4.28
C GLN A 59 -16.91 -11.74 3.49
N LYS A 60 -17.20 -12.97 3.96
CA LYS A 60 -18.26 -13.85 3.39
C LYS A 60 -19.63 -13.17 3.38
N LYS A 61 -19.90 -12.25 4.30
CA LYS A 61 -21.19 -11.56 4.44
C LYS A 61 -21.36 -10.36 3.49
N ASN A 62 -20.27 -9.69 3.12
CA ASN A 62 -20.31 -8.52 2.24
C ASN A 62 -19.97 -8.84 0.78
N LEU A 63 -19.32 -9.97 0.53
CA LEU A 63 -18.94 -10.41 -0.81
C LEU A 63 -19.86 -11.55 -1.23
N SER A 64 -20.68 -11.29 -2.24
CA SER A 64 -21.57 -12.28 -2.88
C SER A 64 -20.80 -13.22 -3.82
N THR A 65 -19.61 -13.69 -3.42
CA THR A 65 -18.72 -14.47 -4.28
C THR A 65 -18.19 -15.71 -3.54
N ASN A 66 -17.95 -16.80 -4.29
CA ASN A 66 -17.30 -18.02 -3.78
C ASN A 66 -15.77 -17.92 -3.78
N GLU A 67 -15.21 -16.70 -3.86
CA GLU A 67 -13.77 -16.50 -3.98
C GLU A 67 -13.06 -16.76 -2.65
N SER A 68 -11.87 -17.34 -2.71
CA SER A 68 -11.03 -17.53 -1.53
C SER A 68 -10.42 -16.20 -1.05
N GLN A 69 -10.00 -16.15 0.22
CA GLN A 69 -9.28 -14.98 0.75
C GLN A 69 -8.00 -14.70 -0.05
N TYR A 70 -7.32 -15.75 -0.49
CA TYR A 70 -6.13 -15.64 -1.35
C TYR A 70 -6.47 -14.92 -2.66
N GLU A 71 -7.53 -15.31 -3.36
CA GLU A 71 -7.92 -14.70 -4.64
C GLU A 71 -8.30 -13.23 -4.46
N MET A 72 -9.03 -12.91 -3.40
CA MET A 72 -9.41 -11.53 -3.08
C MET A 72 -8.17 -10.66 -2.81
N VAL A 73 -7.23 -11.12 -1.98
CA VAL A 73 -6.00 -10.37 -1.67
C VAL A 73 -5.10 -10.29 -2.90
N LYS A 74 -5.04 -11.34 -3.73
CA LYS A 74 -4.21 -11.33 -4.94
C LYS A 74 -4.66 -10.27 -5.94
N LYS A 75 -5.96 -10.00 -6.03
CA LYS A 75 -6.49 -8.91 -6.87
C LYS A 75 -6.08 -7.53 -6.38
N LEU A 76 -5.72 -7.38 -5.11
CA LEU A 76 -5.25 -6.11 -4.54
C LEU A 76 -3.74 -5.93 -4.71
N GLU A 77 -3.00 -6.97 -5.10
CA GLU A 77 -1.54 -6.92 -5.19
C GLU A 77 -1.07 -6.12 -6.41
N LEU A 78 -0.27 -5.08 -6.17
CA LEU A 78 0.54 -4.43 -7.22
C LEU A 78 1.92 -5.08 -7.29
N SER A 79 2.48 -5.16 -8.50
CA SER A 79 3.84 -5.63 -8.71
C SER A 79 4.88 -4.63 -8.21
N TYR A 80 6.11 -5.08 -7.94
CA TYR A 80 7.22 -4.20 -7.58
C TYR A 80 7.56 -3.20 -8.69
N LYS A 81 7.41 -3.62 -9.96
CA LYS A 81 7.55 -2.72 -11.10
C LYS A 81 6.52 -1.59 -11.07
N GLU A 82 5.28 -1.90 -10.67
CA GLU A 82 4.22 -0.91 -10.48
C GLU A 82 4.52 0.03 -9.32
N PHE A 83 4.96 -0.50 -8.17
CA PHE A 83 5.39 0.34 -7.05
C PHE A 83 6.56 1.26 -7.40
N LYS A 84 7.52 0.80 -8.20
CA LYS A 84 8.62 1.65 -8.68
C LYS A 84 8.10 2.82 -9.51
N LYS A 85 7.23 2.55 -10.49
CA LYS A 85 6.60 3.62 -11.30
C LYS A 85 5.75 4.57 -10.45
N LEU A 86 5.09 4.06 -9.41
CA LEU A 86 4.27 4.87 -8.51
C LEU A 86 5.13 5.80 -7.65
N LYS A 87 6.26 5.28 -7.14
CA LYS A 87 7.27 6.08 -6.44
C LYS A 87 7.86 7.14 -7.36
N ASP A 88 8.29 6.78 -8.57
CA ASP A 88 8.84 7.71 -9.55
C ASP A 88 7.86 8.86 -9.85
N TYR A 89 6.57 8.56 -9.95
CA TYR A 89 5.52 9.56 -10.13
C TYR A 89 5.36 10.48 -8.91
N CYS A 90 5.36 9.93 -7.70
CA CYS A 90 5.33 10.72 -6.47
C CYS A 90 6.51 11.70 -6.38
N ASP A 91 7.72 11.27 -6.78
CA ASP A 91 8.90 12.15 -6.84
C ASP A 91 8.69 13.30 -7.83
N GLU A 92 8.19 12.99 -9.04
CA GLU A 92 7.95 13.95 -10.11
C GLU A 92 7.02 15.09 -9.65
N ILE A 93 5.91 14.72 -8.99
CA ILE A 93 4.92 15.70 -8.50
C ILE A 93 5.24 16.22 -7.09
N LYS A 94 6.38 15.80 -6.52
CA LYS A 94 6.91 16.25 -5.21
C LYS A 94 5.94 15.97 -4.06
N ILE A 95 5.49 14.73 -3.91
CA ILE A 95 4.84 14.20 -2.71
C ILE A 95 5.63 13.00 -2.20
N MET A 96 5.82 12.87 -0.88
CA MET A 96 6.59 11.75 -0.35
C MET A 96 5.81 10.44 -0.51
N PHE A 97 6.42 9.47 -1.19
CA PHE A 97 5.94 8.10 -1.23
C PHE A 97 6.36 7.35 0.04
N LEU A 98 5.42 6.67 0.67
CA LEU A 98 5.66 5.73 1.76
C LEU A 98 4.94 4.41 1.48
N SER A 99 5.40 3.33 2.11
CA SER A 99 4.65 2.08 2.15
C SER A 99 4.89 1.32 3.45
N THR A 100 4.03 0.35 3.71
CA THR A 100 4.14 -0.59 4.82
C THR A 100 4.38 -1.98 4.25
N PRO A 101 5.50 -2.65 4.57
CA PRO A 101 5.72 -4.03 4.17
C PRO A 101 4.98 -4.98 5.12
N ASP A 102 4.20 -5.91 4.57
CA ASP A 102 3.54 -6.96 5.37
C ASP A 102 4.40 -8.22 5.53
N GLU A 103 5.55 -8.28 4.85
CA GLU A 103 6.48 -9.41 4.88
C GLU A 103 7.91 -8.98 4.49
N GLU A 104 8.90 -9.81 4.78
CA GLU A 104 10.34 -9.50 4.70
C GLU A 104 10.82 -9.14 3.28
N TYR A 105 10.31 -9.80 2.24
CA TYR A 105 10.73 -9.50 0.86
C TYR A 105 10.28 -8.10 0.45
N SER A 106 9.06 -7.72 0.83
CA SER A 106 8.53 -6.37 0.62
C SER A 106 9.29 -5.34 1.47
N LEU A 107 9.74 -5.68 2.67
CA LEU A 107 10.62 -4.80 3.45
C LEU A 107 11.93 -4.53 2.70
N ASN A 108 12.59 -5.58 2.23
CA ASN A 108 13.85 -5.48 1.47
C ASN A 108 13.65 -4.66 0.19
N PHE A 109 12.56 -4.89 -0.55
CA PHE A 109 12.22 -4.09 -1.73
C PHE A 109 12.07 -2.59 -1.38
N LEU A 110 11.37 -2.26 -0.29
CA LEU A 110 11.17 -0.86 0.10
C LEU A 110 12.47 -0.16 0.56
N VAL A 111 13.36 -0.89 1.23
CA VAL A 111 14.62 -0.35 1.75
C VAL A 111 15.70 -0.33 0.69
N ASP A 112 15.95 -1.45 0.01
CA ASP A 112 17.10 -1.61 -0.86
C ASP A 112 16.85 -1.10 -2.29
N GLU A 113 15.62 -1.23 -2.79
CA GLU A 113 15.29 -0.84 -4.17
C GLU A 113 14.60 0.53 -4.28
N LEU A 114 13.60 0.80 -3.43
CA LEU A 114 12.91 2.10 -3.43
C LEU A 114 13.57 3.14 -2.54
N ASN A 115 14.42 2.71 -1.59
CA ASN A 115 15.13 3.56 -0.65
C ASN A 115 14.23 4.59 0.03
N ILE A 116 13.11 4.12 0.59
CA ILE A 116 12.14 5.01 1.23
C ILE A 116 12.66 5.54 2.58
N PRO A 117 12.36 6.81 2.93
CA PRO A 117 12.97 7.45 4.10
C PRO A 117 12.43 6.95 5.44
N PHE A 118 11.22 6.37 5.45
CA PHE A 118 10.55 5.88 6.65
C PHE A 118 9.86 4.55 6.37
N ILE A 119 9.95 3.63 7.32
CA ILE A 119 9.19 2.37 7.31
C ILE A 119 8.07 2.47 8.35
N LYS A 120 6.83 2.28 7.91
CA LYS A 120 5.70 2.06 8.82
C LYS A 120 5.63 0.57 9.12
N LEU A 121 5.67 0.23 10.41
CA LEU A 121 5.40 -1.13 10.89
C LEU A 121 3.96 -1.27 11.36
N VAL A 122 3.37 -2.44 11.12
CA VAL A 122 2.08 -2.87 11.68
C VAL A 122 2.35 -3.59 12.99
N LEU A 123 1.44 -3.44 13.96
CA LEU A 123 1.48 -4.23 15.19
C LEU A 123 0.81 -5.58 14.90
N GLU A 124 1.57 -6.67 15.05
CA GLU A 124 0.98 -8.01 15.11
C GLU A 124 0.15 -8.14 16.40
N LYS A 125 -1.06 -8.68 16.28
CA LYS A 125 -1.94 -9.00 17.41
C LYS A 125 -1.92 -10.50 17.66
#